data_AF-A0A2D4S3N3-F1
#
_entry.id   AF-A0A2D4S3N3-F1
#
_cell.length_a   1.000
_cell.length_b   1.000
_cell.length_c   1.000
_cell.angle_alpha   90.00
_cell.angle_beta   90.00
_cell.angle_gamma   90.00
#
_symmetry.space_group_name_H-M   'P 1'
#
loop_
_entity.id
_entity.type
_entity.pdbx_description
1 polymer ?
#
loop_
_entity_poly.entity_id
_entity_poly.type
_entity_poly.pdbx_seq_one_letter_code
_entity_poly.pdbx_strand_id
1 'polypeptide(L)'
;MAYPEDSDAPRYMHLQGKTQYEMAQSIDAAFAAAEQSIHQQAEQTALQWWYQQLESQVQEDFNLPDSALPKGNANTQAAFVKLSSALFKDAMRLGGTSEPSAMLGVKRLLQRSLIDAIDMMQAQGIWRFDLQRTLQTLQGRLLHECQQSKRAP
;
A
#
# COMPACT_ATOMS: atom_id res chain seq x y z
N MET A 1 -37.30 25.73 49.83
CA MET A 1 -37.37 25.96 48.37
C MET A 1 -36.02 25.57 47.78
N ALA A 2 -36.07 24.85 46.66
CA ALA A 2 -35.00 24.48 45.72
C ALA A 2 -33.89 23.53 46.21
N TYR A 3 -33.99 22.25 45.81
CA TYR A 3 -32.83 21.36 45.63
C TYR A 3 -32.13 21.74 44.32
N PRO A 4 -30.80 21.81 44.25
CA PRO A 4 -30.09 21.82 42.97
C PRO A 4 -29.96 20.37 42.49
N GLU A 5 -30.63 20.03 41.39
CA GLU A 5 -30.33 18.78 40.67
C GLU A 5 -29.08 18.99 39.83
N ASP A 6 -28.01 18.32 40.25
CA ASP A 6 -26.87 17.96 39.43
C ASP A 6 -27.35 17.15 38.22
N SER A 7 -27.56 17.82 37.08
CA SER A 7 -27.77 17.12 35.81
C SER A 7 -26.41 16.73 35.24
N ASP A 8 -25.83 15.67 35.78
CA ASP A 8 -24.58 15.02 35.32
C ASP A 8 -24.78 14.25 33.98
N ALA A 9 -25.80 14.63 33.21
CA ALA A 9 -26.14 14.03 31.92
C ALA A 9 -25.56 14.89 30.79
N PRO A 10 -24.83 14.29 29.83
CA PRO A 10 -24.26 15.03 28.72
C PRO A 10 -25.34 15.80 27.92
N ARG A 11 -25.02 17.00 27.44
CA ARG A 11 -25.97 17.92 26.77
C ARG A 11 -26.80 17.29 25.65
N TYR A 12 -26.28 16.25 24.99
CA TYR A 12 -26.98 15.53 23.93
C TYR A 12 -28.13 14.63 24.40
N MET A 13 -28.16 14.21 25.67
CA MET A 13 -29.29 13.45 26.25
C MET A 13 -30.57 14.29 26.47
N HIS A 14 -30.45 15.62 26.39
CA HIS A 14 -31.58 16.55 26.54
C HIS A 14 -32.26 16.91 25.21
N LEU A 15 -31.75 16.37 24.08
CA LEU A 15 -32.31 16.60 22.74
C LEU A 15 -33.47 15.63 22.47
N GLN A 16 -34.41 16.00 21.58
CA GLN A 16 -35.49 15.08 21.19
C GLN A 16 -34.91 13.78 20.62
N GLY A 17 -35.52 12.63 20.94
CA GLY A 17 -34.99 11.30 20.57
C GLY A 17 -34.70 11.11 19.07
N LYS A 18 -35.43 11.82 18.20
CA LYS A 18 -35.16 11.86 16.75
C LYS A 18 -33.81 12.53 16.43
N THR A 19 -33.50 13.64 17.09
CA THR A 19 -32.25 14.39 16.91
C THR A 19 -31.05 13.66 17.54
N GLN A 20 -31.26 12.89 18.62
CA GLN A 20 -30.23 12.01 19.18
C GLN A 20 -29.85 10.88 18.22
N TYR A 21 -30.85 10.27 17.56
CA TYR A 21 -30.63 9.21 16.57
C TYR A 21 -29.91 9.72 15.32
N GLU A 22 -30.32 10.88 14.79
CA GLU A 22 -29.67 11.50 13.62
C GLU A 22 -28.20 11.88 13.91
N MET A 23 -27.89 12.33 15.13
CA MET A 23 -26.49 12.57 15.54
C MET A 23 -25.70 11.29 15.74
N ALA A 24 -26.29 10.23 16.31
CA ALA A 24 -25.60 8.95 16.43
C ALA A 24 -25.23 8.41 15.04
N GLN A 25 -26.16 8.47 14.08
CA GLN A 25 -25.89 8.09 12.69
C GLN A 25 -24.82 8.96 12.02
N SER A 26 -24.80 10.27 12.28
CA SER A 26 -23.80 11.15 11.68
C SER A 26 -22.41 10.94 12.28
N ILE A 27 -22.34 10.64 13.58
CA ILE A 27 -21.10 10.25 14.27
C ILE A 27 -20.58 8.92 13.71
N ASP A 28 -21.42 7.89 13.62
CA ASP A 28 -21.05 6.59 13.08
C ASP A 28 -20.56 6.70 11.62
N ALA A 29 -21.25 7.51 10.81
CA ALA A 29 -20.85 7.77 9.43
C ALA A 29 -19.51 8.50 9.35
N ALA A 30 -19.26 9.48 10.22
CA ALA A 30 -18.00 10.21 10.28
C ALA A 30 -16.84 9.30 10.74
N PHE A 31 -17.07 8.43 11.72
CA PHE A 31 -16.09 7.42 12.14
C PHE A 31 -15.78 6.44 11.03
N ALA A 32 -16.79 5.89 10.34
CA ALA A 32 -16.58 5.00 9.21
C ALA A 32 -15.79 5.67 8.07
N ALA A 33 -16.08 6.93 7.77
CA ALA A 33 -15.34 7.69 6.76
C ALA A 33 -13.88 7.95 7.18
N ALA A 34 -13.64 8.28 8.45
CA ALA A 34 -12.31 8.47 9.00
C ALA A 34 -11.49 7.18 8.96
N GLU A 35 -12.08 6.05 9.36
CA GLU A 35 -11.45 4.75 9.26
C GLU A 35 -11.09 4.43 7.81
N GLN A 36 -12.02 4.57 6.85
CA GLN A 36 -11.74 4.34 5.43
C GLN A 36 -10.60 5.22 4.90
N SER A 37 -10.53 6.48 5.33
CA SER A 37 -9.45 7.38 4.94
C SER A 37 -8.09 6.91 5.47
N ILE A 38 -8.02 6.49 6.73
CA ILE A 38 -6.80 5.92 7.33
C ILE A 38 -6.39 4.63 6.62
N HIS A 39 -7.36 3.76 6.28
CA HIS A 39 -7.10 2.52 5.55
C HIS A 39 -6.48 2.80 4.17
N GLN A 40 -7.07 3.74 3.41
CA GLN A 40 -6.56 4.12 2.09
C GLN A 40 -5.16 4.72 2.19
N GLN A 41 -4.91 5.58 3.18
CA GLN A 41 -3.59 6.20 3.35
C GLN A 41 -2.51 5.17 3.70
N ALA A 42 -2.83 4.20 4.55
CA ALA A 42 -1.92 3.10 4.89
C ALA A 42 -1.59 2.24 3.65
N GLU A 43 -2.59 1.92 2.82
CA GLU A 43 -2.37 1.17 1.58
C GLU A 43 -1.49 1.93 0.59
N GLN A 44 -1.77 3.21 0.35
CA GLN A 44 -0.98 4.06 -0.53
C GLN A 44 0.48 4.16 -0.07
N THR A 45 0.69 4.32 1.23
CA THR A 45 2.02 4.42 1.84
C THR A 45 2.78 3.10 1.68
N ALA A 46 2.12 1.98 1.94
CA ALA A 46 2.73 0.66 1.81
C ALA A 46 3.14 0.32 0.38
N LEU A 47 2.29 0.64 -0.60
CA LEU A 47 2.63 0.45 -2.02
C LEU A 47 3.81 1.34 -2.44
N GLN A 48 3.85 2.59 -1.97
CA GLN A 48 4.96 3.49 -2.25
C GLN A 48 6.27 2.99 -1.64
N TRP A 49 6.27 2.55 -0.37
CA TRP A 49 7.46 2.00 0.26
C TRP A 49 7.93 0.72 -0.41
N TRP A 50 7.00 -0.17 -0.77
CA TRP A 50 7.36 -1.38 -1.49
C TRP A 50 8.01 -1.05 -2.84
N TYR A 51 7.48 -0.08 -3.57
CA TYR A 51 8.08 0.33 -4.84
C TYR A 51 9.49 0.90 -4.66
N GLN A 52 9.70 1.76 -3.65
CA GLN A 52 11.01 2.33 -3.35
C GLN A 52 12.06 1.26 -2.98
N GLN A 53 11.65 0.25 -2.19
CA GLN A 53 12.52 -0.88 -1.86
C GLN A 53 12.86 -1.69 -3.11
N LEU A 54 11.87 -1.90 -3.99
CA LEU A 54 12.08 -2.62 -5.23
C LEU A 54 13.02 -1.87 -6.18
N GLU A 55 12.82 -0.56 -6.35
CA GLU A 55 13.68 0.31 -7.15
C GLU A 55 15.12 0.26 -6.65
N SER A 56 15.35 0.45 -5.35
CA SER A 56 16.68 0.45 -4.74
C SER A 56 17.40 -0.88 -4.96
N GLN A 57 16.71 -2.00 -4.77
CA GLN A 57 17.30 -3.33 -4.96
C GLN A 57 17.60 -3.64 -6.43
N VAL A 58 16.79 -3.14 -7.36
CA VAL A 58 17.07 -3.24 -8.80
C VAL A 58 18.30 -2.39 -9.17
N GLN A 59 18.45 -1.18 -8.62
CA GLN A 59 19.64 -0.37 -8.83
C GLN A 59 20.90 -1.09 -8.36
N GLU A 60 20.84 -1.69 -7.16
CA GLU A 60 21.95 -2.45 -6.58
C GLU A 60 22.30 -3.71 -7.40
N ASP A 61 21.32 -4.57 -7.68
CA ASP A 61 21.57 -5.87 -8.33
C ASP A 61 22.06 -5.72 -9.78
N PHE A 62 21.61 -4.68 -10.48
CA PHE A 62 21.99 -4.41 -11.87
C PHE A 62 23.07 -3.34 -12.02
N ASN A 63 23.56 -2.78 -10.91
CA ASN A 63 24.55 -1.69 -10.86
C ASN A 63 24.17 -0.50 -11.78
N LEU A 64 22.90 -0.07 -11.69
CA LEU A 64 22.33 0.97 -12.55
C LEU A 64 22.40 2.33 -11.86
N PRO A 65 22.65 3.43 -12.59
CA PRO A 65 22.60 4.77 -12.03
C PRO A 65 21.16 5.18 -11.71
N ASP A 66 20.98 5.96 -10.64
CA ASP A 66 19.68 6.39 -10.12
C ASP A 66 18.80 7.16 -11.14
N SER A 67 19.41 7.77 -12.15
CA SER A 67 18.69 8.47 -13.23
C SER A 67 18.12 7.54 -14.31
N ALA A 68 18.50 6.27 -14.33
CA ALA A 68 18.16 5.35 -15.42
C ALA A 68 16.86 4.58 -15.21
N LEU A 69 16.28 4.63 -14.01
CA LEU A 69 15.08 3.89 -13.66
C LEU A 69 13.86 4.81 -13.59
N PRO A 70 12.65 4.28 -13.90
CA PRO A 70 11.44 5.07 -13.80
C PRO A 70 11.23 5.48 -12.35
N LYS A 71 11.10 6.79 -12.12
CA LYS A 71 10.65 7.33 -10.83
C LYS A 71 9.16 7.61 -10.91
N GLY A 72 8.44 7.30 -9.85
CA GLY A 72 6.99 7.47 -9.88
C GLY A 72 6.33 7.33 -8.52
N ASN A 73 5.07 7.75 -8.50
CA ASN A 73 4.18 7.56 -7.37
C ASN A 73 3.41 6.25 -7.58
N ALA A 74 3.63 5.28 -6.68
CA ALA A 74 3.02 3.97 -6.67
C ALA A 74 1.85 3.89 -5.67
N ASN A 75 1.16 5.00 -5.39
CA ASN A 75 0.04 5.07 -4.45
C ASN A 75 -1.16 4.15 -4.79
N THR A 76 -1.28 3.67 -6.02
CA THR A 76 -2.35 2.74 -6.41
C THR A 76 -1.76 1.43 -6.91
N GLN A 77 -2.49 0.33 -6.74
CA GLN A 77 -2.06 -0.98 -7.24
C GLN A 77 -1.77 -0.96 -8.74
N ALA A 78 -2.58 -0.24 -9.52
CA ALA A 78 -2.37 -0.09 -10.97
C ALA A 78 -1.09 0.68 -11.30
N ALA A 79 -0.81 1.77 -10.57
CA ALA A 79 0.44 2.52 -10.73
C ALA A 79 1.64 1.68 -10.32
N PHE A 80 1.56 0.98 -9.19
CA PHE A 80 2.60 0.06 -8.71
C PHE A 80 2.94 -1.01 -9.75
N VAL A 81 1.93 -1.67 -10.32
CA VAL A 81 2.13 -2.70 -11.35
C VAL A 81 2.80 -2.11 -12.59
N LYS A 82 2.28 -0.99 -13.09
CA LYS A 82 2.82 -0.31 -14.27
C LYS A 82 4.28 0.09 -14.08
N LEU A 83 4.59 0.69 -12.93
CA LEU A 83 5.94 1.16 -12.59
C LEU A 83 6.90 -0.01 -12.38
N SER A 84 6.49 -1.06 -11.67
CA SER A 84 7.30 -2.26 -11.44
C SER A 84 7.62 -2.99 -12.75
N SER A 85 6.62 -3.13 -13.64
CA SER A 85 6.83 -3.74 -14.95
C SER A 85 7.78 -2.92 -15.83
N ALA A 86 7.68 -1.58 -15.81
CA ALA A 86 8.62 -0.70 -16.50
C ALA A 86 10.03 -0.81 -15.91
N LEU A 87 10.15 -0.82 -14.58
CA LEU A 87 11.41 -0.97 -13.84
C LEU A 87 12.16 -2.24 -14.27
N PHE A 88 11.49 -3.40 -14.27
CA PHE A 88 12.13 -4.65 -14.69
C PHE A 88 12.50 -4.65 -16.16
N LYS A 89 11.66 -4.08 -17.03
CA LYS A 89 11.96 -3.99 -18.47
C LYS A 89 13.19 -3.14 -18.74
N ASP A 90 13.31 -1.99 -18.08
CA ASP A 90 14.47 -1.10 -18.22
C ASP A 90 15.72 -1.72 -17.59
N ALA A 91 15.59 -2.36 -16.43
CA ALA A 91 16.71 -3.04 -15.77
C ALA A 91 17.27 -4.18 -16.64
N MET A 92 16.41 -5.01 -17.25
CA MET A 92 16.84 -6.06 -18.16
C MET A 92 17.50 -5.51 -19.43
N ARG A 93 16.96 -4.41 -19.98
CA ARG A 93 17.52 -3.75 -21.17
C ARG A 93 18.91 -3.17 -20.90
N LEU A 94 19.10 -2.54 -19.75
CA LEU A 94 20.34 -1.85 -19.40
C LEU A 94 21.41 -2.78 -18.82
N GLY A 95 20.99 -3.80 -18.06
CA GLY A 95 21.89 -4.73 -17.38
C GLY A 95 22.43 -5.87 -18.25
N GLY A 96 21.99 -6.00 -19.51
CA GLY A 96 22.54 -6.98 -20.46
C GLY A 96 22.33 -8.47 -20.09
N THR A 97 21.47 -8.76 -19.12
CA THR A 97 21.21 -10.12 -18.62
C THR A 97 20.30 -10.95 -19.54
N SER A 98 20.61 -12.24 -19.65
CA SER A 98 19.77 -13.23 -20.32
C SER A 98 18.45 -13.50 -19.57
N GLU A 99 17.34 -13.50 -20.31
CA GLU A 99 15.93 -13.66 -19.89
C GLU A 99 15.61 -14.76 -18.83
N PRO A 100 16.25 -15.94 -18.81
CA PRO A 100 16.00 -16.97 -17.79
C PRO A 100 16.59 -16.60 -16.43
N SER A 101 17.79 -15.99 -16.41
CA SER A 101 18.45 -15.52 -15.19
C SER A 101 17.74 -14.29 -14.62
N ALA A 102 17.25 -13.43 -15.51
CA ALA A 102 16.49 -12.25 -15.12
C ALA A 102 15.20 -12.61 -14.38
N MET A 103 14.46 -13.64 -14.81
CA MET A 103 13.19 -14.04 -14.15
C MET A 103 13.40 -14.61 -12.73
N LEU A 104 14.49 -15.35 -12.50
CA LEU A 104 14.88 -15.79 -11.16
C LEU A 104 15.28 -14.59 -10.28
N GLY A 105 15.95 -13.60 -10.85
CA GLY A 105 16.26 -12.32 -10.21
C GLY A 105 14.99 -11.54 -9.81
N VAL A 106 14.04 -11.37 -10.74
CA VAL A 106 12.77 -10.67 -10.51
C VAL A 106 11.99 -11.27 -9.34
N LYS A 107 11.89 -12.60 -9.27
CA LYS A 107 11.18 -13.25 -8.15
C LYS A 107 11.86 -12.97 -6.81
N ARG A 108 13.19 -13.05 -6.76
CA ARG A 108 13.95 -12.78 -5.54
C ARG A 108 13.82 -11.31 -5.11
N LEU A 109 13.93 -10.38 -6.06
CA LEU A 109 13.78 -8.94 -5.84
C LEU A 109 12.39 -8.58 -5.33
N LEU A 110 11.33 -9.17 -5.91
CA LEU A 110 9.96 -8.96 -5.43
C LEU A 110 9.74 -9.51 -4.02
N GLN A 111 10.37 -10.63 -3.68
CA GLN A 111 10.26 -11.22 -2.34
C GLN A 111 10.98 -10.40 -1.29
N ARG A 112 12.23 -10.02 -1.56
CA ARG A 112 13.06 -9.24 -0.64
C ARG A 112 12.47 -7.84 -0.43
N SER A 113 12.14 -7.13 -1.50
CA SER A 113 11.52 -5.79 -1.39
C SER A 113 10.19 -5.80 -0.65
N LEU A 114 9.39 -6.85 -0.78
CA LEU A 114 8.13 -6.99 -0.03
C LEU A 114 8.39 -7.20 1.47
N ILE A 115 9.38 -8.02 1.83
CA ILE A 115 9.75 -8.24 3.24
C ILE A 115 10.22 -6.92 3.85
N ASP A 116 11.12 -6.21 3.17
CA ASP A 116 11.65 -4.93 3.67
C ASP A 116 10.53 -3.89 3.83
N ALA A 117 9.58 -3.85 2.89
CA ALA A 117 8.40 -3.00 3.01
C ALA A 117 7.50 -3.39 4.19
N ILE A 118 7.36 -4.69 4.47
CA ILE A 118 6.60 -5.18 5.65
C ILE A 118 7.27 -4.76 6.95
N ASP A 119 8.59 -4.87 7.04
CA ASP A 119 9.34 -4.44 8.21
C ASP A 119 9.21 -2.92 8.43
N MET A 120 9.26 -2.13 7.35
CA MET A 120 8.97 -0.69 7.40
C MET A 120 7.55 -0.39 7.88
N MET A 121 6.54 -1.11 7.38
CA MET A 121 5.15 -0.98 7.83
C MET A 121 5.01 -1.27 9.33
N GLN A 122 5.70 -2.30 9.83
CA GLN A 122 5.66 -2.67 11.25
C GLN A 122 6.33 -1.60 12.11
N ALA A 123 7.50 -1.11 11.70
CA ALA A 123 8.23 -0.06 12.41
C ALA A 123 7.43 1.25 12.50
N GLN A 124 6.61 1.55 11.48
CA GLN A 124 5.81 2.76 11.39
C GLN A 124 4.39 2.61 11.97
N GLY A 125 4.05 1.44 12.51
CA GLY A 125 2.75 1.19 13.14
C GLY A 125 1.56 1.20 12.17
N ILE A 126 1.83 1.11 10.85
CA ILE A 126 0.77 1.03 9.83
C ILE A 126 0.53 -0.41 9.34
N TRP A 127 1.33 -1.36 9.83
CA TRP A 127 1.19 -2.78 9.46
C TRP A 127 -0.17 -3.33 9.88
N ARG A 128 -0.79 -4.04 8.94
CA ARG A 128 -2.00 -4.80 9.16
C ARG A 128 -1.97 -6.07 8.32
N PHE A 129 -2.61 -7.11 8.84
CA PHE A 129 -2.66 -8.41 8.17
C PHE A 129 -3.36 -8.34 6.80
N ASP A 130 -4.45 -7.60 6.70
CA ASP A 130 -5.20 -7.43 5.45
C ASP A 130 -4.37 -6.71 4.39
N LEU A 131 -3.63 -5.67 4.79
CA LEU A 131 -2.72 -4.95 3.91
C LEU A 131 -1.60 -5.86 3.40
N GLN A 132 -0.94 -6.60 4.29
CA GLN A 132 0.08 -7.58 3.91
C GLN A 132 -0.47 -8.61 2.91
N ARG A 133 -1.68 -9.14 3.14
CA ARG A 133 -2.32 -10.09 2.23
C ARG A 133 -2.60 -9.49 0.85
N THR A 134 -3.02 -8.22 0.80
CA THR A 134 -3.20 -7.47 -0.45
C THR A 134 -1.89 -7.35 -1.22
N LEU A 135 -0.79 -6.97 -0.56
CA LEU A 135 0.52 -6.86 -1.21
C LEU A 135 1.04 -8.22 -1.70
N GLN A 136 0.88 -9.29 -0.91
CA GLN A 136 1.24 -10.66 -1.33
C GLN A 136 0.43 -11.13 -2.54
N THR A 137 -0.86 -10.77 -2.60
CA THR A 137 -1.71 -11.05 -3.77
C THR A 137 -1.21 -10.30 -5.00
N LEU A 138 -0.84 -9.03 -4.82
CA LEU A 138 -0.28 -8.19 -5.88
C LEU A 138 1.06 -8.72 -6.39
N GLN A 139 1.91 -9.23 -5.49
CA GLN A 139 3.17 -9.89 -5.84
C GLN A 139 2.93 -11.09 -6.76
N GLY A 140 1.94 -11.93 -6.42
CA GLY A 140 1.55 -13.07 -7.25
C GLY A 140 1.09 -12.67 -8.66
N ARG A 141 0.32 -11.57 -8.77
CA ARG A 141 -0.11 -11.02 -10.06
C ARG A 141 1.06 -10.54 -10.91
N LEU A 142 1.98 -9.77 -10.32
CA LEU A 142 3.18 -9.29 -11.02
C LEU A 142 4.07 -10.42 -11.52
N LEU A 143 4.28 -11.46 -10.71
CA LEU A 143 5.04 -12.63 -11.12
C LEU A 143 4.40 -13.33 -12.32
N HIS A 144 3.07 -13.44 -12.32
CA HIS A 144 2.34 -14.05 -13.42
C HIS A 144 2.40 -13.20 -14.69
N GLU A 145 2.27 -11.87 -14.60
CA GLU A 145 2.42 -10.95 -15.74
C GLU A 145 3.83 -11.03 -16.34
N CYS A 146 4.87 -11.03 -15.51
CA CYS A 146 6.26 -11.18 -15.96
C CYS A 146 6.51 -12.54 -16.65
N GLN A 147 5.82 -13.60 -16.22
CA GLN A 147 5.90 -14.91 -16.87
C GLN A 147 5.13 -14.95 -18.21
N GLN A 148 3.98 -14.29 -18.29
CA GLN A 148 3.15 -14.25 -19.50
C GLN A 148 3.75 -13.39 -20.60
N SER A 149 4.52 -12.35 -20.27
CA SER A 149 5.27 -11.54 -21.27
C SER A 149 6.22 -12.39 -22.13
N LYS A 150 6.55 -13.62 -21.72
CA LYS A 150 7.34 -14.60 -22.52
C LYS A 150 6.54 -15.34 -23.60
N ARG A 151 5.21 -15.25 -23.60
CA ARG A 151 4.32 -16.04 -24.48
C ARG A 151 3.69 -15.22 -25.62
N ALA A 152 3.99 -13.92 -25.73
CA ALA A 152 3.56 -13.12 -26.87
C ALA A 152 4.51 -13.38 -28.07
N PRO A 153 3.98 -13.77 -29.24
CA PRO A 153 4.79 -14.06 -30.44
C PRO A 153 5.45 -12.82 -31.05
#